data_AF-A0AAU7MLJ8-F1
#
_entry.id   AF-A0AAU7MLJ8-F1
#
_cell.length_a   1.000
_cell.length_b   1.000
_cell.length_c   1.000
_cell.angle_alpha   90.00
_cell.angle_beta   90.00
_cell.angle_gamma   90.00
#
_symmetry.space_group_name_H-M   'P 1'
#
loop_
_entity.id
_entity.type
_entity.pdbx_description
1 polymer ?
#
loop_
_entity_poly.entity_id
_entity_poly.type
_entity_poly.pdbx_seq_one_letter_code
_entity_poly.pdbx_strand_id
1 'polypeptide(L)'
;MAGTHKNKRNLVSFVIALVVGVVIGTLVQTQLNLLALQELGVQIDAKARLSATIHDLGSFAPVYGILFGVSFLVSQMTAAGLARLVGPGSRSPLFVLAGGAGLWVAFATVNALLPMPTLVAATRTTGGLFAMLLTAAFAGWLFARLTEPRRAATGGFSVPVVAVCFLTVGLGWQSGPVEAESADGYSVETLVSGLEHPWSLAFLPDGGALVTERAGRLRRIAANWALSEQPITGVPPVYNDAQAGLFDVLLSPDFEINREVFLAYACGTASANHLCVARGRLQGSALTDVVEIFRAQPAKQGSAHYGGRMAWLPDGTLIVTLGDGFDYREQAQNLSSHLGKIVRLHADGSAPADNPFVGQEGALPEIYSYGHRNVQGLVYDSVEGLLIAHEHGPRGGDEINLIEPGKNYGWPVITHGIDYTGAMITPFVEREGMEQPLLHWTPSIAPSGMTRYRGELFPGWQGDLLVGALAEKSLHRVRLSGRQASDVETMLHERGERIRDVATGPEGAVYLLTDSADGQLLRIVP
;
A
#
# COMPACT_ATOMS: atom_id res chain seq x y z
N MET A 1 36.18 -20.60 37.53
CA MET A 1 36.01 -19.12 37.37
C MET A 1 36.39 -18.59 35.98
N ALA A 2 37.30 -19.21 35.21
CA ALA A 2 37.69 -18.72 33.88
C ALA A 2 36.58 -18.80 32.80
N GLY A 3 35.70 -19.83 32.85
CA GLY A 3 34.60 -20.00 31.89
C GLY A 3 33.49 -18.95 32.01
N THR A 4 33.16 -18.52 33.24
CA THR A 4 32.11 -17.51 33.49
C THR A 4 32.54 -16.12 33.04
N HIS A 5 33.80 -15.74 33.23
CA HIS A 5 34.34 -14.47 32.72
C HIS A 5 34.40 -14.40 31.19
N LYS A 6 34.76 -15.51 30.53
CA LYS A 6 34.79 -15.59 29.06
C LYS A 6 33.38 -15.46 28.45
N ASN A 7 32.39 -16.10 29.07
CA ASN A 7 31.00 -16.02 28.63
C ASN A 7 30.42 -14.61 28.81
N LYS A 8 30.68 -13.98 29.97
CA LYS A 8 30.29 -12.57 30.21
C LYS A 8 30.92 -11.61 29.20
N ARG A 9 32.22 -11.77 28.91
CA ARG A 9 32.91 -10.93 27.92
C ARG A 9 32.32 -11.08 26.52
N ASN A 10 32.08 -12.31 26.07
CA ASN A 10 31.50 -12.56 24.76
C ASN A 10 30.07 -11.98 24.64
N LEU A 11 29.28 -12.08 25.70
CA LEU A 11 27.95 -11.48 25.74
C LEU A 11 28.01 -9.95 25.63
N VAL A 12 28.88 -9.30 26.41
CA VAL A 12 29.08 -7.84 26.32
C VAL A 12 29.56 -7.43 24.93
N SER A 13 30.54 -8.13 24.36
CA SER A 13 31.03 -7.87 23.00
C SER A 13 29.93 -8.03 21.94
N PHE A 14 29.04 -9.02 22.11
CA PHE A 14 27.90 -9.23 21.22
C PHE A 14 26.92 -8.06 21.30
N VAL A 15 26.54 -7.65 22.51
CA VAL A 15 25.63 -6.51 22.73
C VAL A 15 26.20 -5.22 22.14
N ILE A 16 27.49 -4.94 22.34
CA ILE A 16 28.16 -3.76 21.76
C ILE A 16 28.09 -3.82 20.22
N ALA A 17 28.49 -4.94 19.62
CA ALA A 17 28.49 -5.08 18.17
C ALA A 17 27.07 -4.98 17.58
N LEU A 18 26.08 -5.56 18.25
CA LEU A 18 24.68 -5.48 17.87
C LEU A 18 24.18 -4.03 17.90
N VAL A 19 24.34 -3.33 19.03
CA VAL A 19 23.87 -1.94 19.18
C VAL A 19 24.54 -1.03 18.15
N VAL A 20 25.86 -1.15 17.96
CA VAL A 20 26.58 -0.37 16.94
C VAL A 20 26.05 -0.69 15.54
N GLY A 21 25.83 -1.95 15.21
CA GLY A 21 25.26 -2.36 13.92
C GLY A 21 23.84 -1.82 13.70
N VAL A 22 22.98 -1.84 14.72
CA VAL A 22 21.63 -1.28 14.67
C VAL A 22 21.66 0.22 14.42
N VAL A 23 22.50 0.96 15.15
CA VAL A 23 22.62 2.41 14.99
C VAL A 23 23.15 2.76 13.60
N ILE A 24 24.24 2.14 13.14
CA ILE A 24 24.81 2.41 11.81
C ILE A 24 23.83 2.01 10.71
N GLY A 25 23.18 0.84 10.82
CA GLY A 25 22.17 0.39 9.87
C GLY A 25 20.98 1.34 9.77
N THR A 26 20.52 1.86 10.91
CA THR A 26 19.47 2.89 10.96
C THR A 26 19.92 4.17 10.26
N LEU A 27 21.12 4.67 10.56
CA LEU A 27 21.66 5.86 9.91
C LEU A 27 21.74 5.68 8.39
N VAL A 28 22.28 4.56 7.92
CA VAL A 28 22.40 4.26 6.48
C VAL A 28 21.02 4.21 5.83
N GLN A 29 20.06 3.50 6.43
CA GLN A 29 18.68 3.45 5.98
C GLN A 29 18.07 4.86 5.82
N THR A 30 18.13 5.67 6.88
CA THR A 30 17.58 7.03 6.87
C THR A 30 18.24 7.90 5.80
N GLN A 31 19.57 7.87 5.69
CA GLN A 31 20.27 8.71 4.72
C GLN A 31 20.02 8.30 3.27
N LEU A 32 19.88 7.00 2.98
CA LEU A 32 19.50 6.53 1.66
C LEU A 32 18.07 6.93 1.30
N ASN A 33 17.15 6.87 2.26
CA ASN A 33 15.78 7.32 2.06
C ASN A 33 15.72 8.84 1.76
N LEU A 34 16.49 9.66 2.47
CA LEU A 34 16.59 11.09 2.20
C LEU A 34 17.29 11.39 0.86
N LEU A 35 18.29 10.60 0.49
CA LEU A 35 18.97 10.75 -0.80
C LEU A 35 18.01 10.52 -1.97
N ALA A 36 17.14 9.51 -1.87
CA ALA A 36 16.11 9.25 -2.89
C ALA A 36 15.17 10.45 -3.07
N LEU A 37 14.83 11.16 -2.00
CA LEU A 37 14.08 12.42 -2.11
C LEU A 37 14.91 13.51 -2.80
N GLN A 38 16.20 13.64 -2.47
CA GLN A 38 17.08 14.62 -3.12
C GLN A 38 17.21 14.36 -4.63
N GLU A 39 17.22 13.10 -5.07
CA GLU A 39 17.22 12.71 -6.49
C GLU A 39 15.93 13.14 -7.21
N LEU A 40 14.82 13.30 -6.49
CA LEU A 40 13.58 13.91 -6.99
C LEU A 40 13.61 15.45 -7.01
N GLY A 41 14.77 16.07 -6.73
CA GLY A 41 14.92 17.53 -6.65
C GLY A 41 14.47 18.14 -5.32
N VAL A 42 14.20 17.32 -4.32
CA VAL A 42 13.71 17.77 -3.01
C VAL A 42 14.88 18.31 -2.17
N GLN A 43 14.81 19.58 -1.77
CA GLN A 43 15.81 20.15 -0.87
C GLN A 43 15.65 19.60 0.56
N ILE A 44 16.72 18.97 1.08
CA ILE A 44 16.78 18.45 2.45
C ILE A 44 17.79 19.26 3.24
N ASP A 45 17.30 20.16 4.10
CA ASP A 45 18.14 20.95 4.98
C ASP A 45 18.68 20.13 6.17
N ALA A 46 19.60 20.72 6.93
CA ALA A 46 20.22 20.05 8.07
C ALA A 46 19.19 19.70 9.17
N LYS A 47 18.16 20.53 9.34
CA LYS A 47 17.12 20.32 10.35
C LYS A 47 16.24 19.12 10.00
N ALA A 48 15.77 19.03 8.76
CA ALA A 48 14.98 17.91 8.25
C ALA A 48 15.78 16.60 8.32
N ARG A 49 17.06 16.63 7.94
CA ARG A 49 17.95 15.45 8.03
C ARG A 49 18.14 14.98 9.48
N LEU A 50 18.35 15.92 10.41
CA LEU A 50 18.47 15.60 11.83
C LEU A 50 17.15 15.04 12.40
N SER A 51 16.02 15.65 12.05
CA SER A 51 14.68 15.22 12.48
C SER A 51 14.38 13.80 12.03
N ALA A 52 14.59 13.49 10.74
CA ALA A 52 14.46 12.15 10.17
C ALA A 52 15.33 11.13 10.93
N THR A 53 16.58 11.50 11.21
CA THR A 53 17.53 10.64 11.90
C THR A 53 17.11 10.35 13.35
N ILE A 54 16.68 11.36 14.09
CA ILE A 54 16.24 11.19 15.49
C ILE A 54 14.99 10.31 15.56
N HIS A 55 14.04 10.52 14.66
CA HIS A 55 12.83 9.70 14.58
C HIS A 55 13.18 8.25 14.32
N ASP A 56 13.96 7.95 13.28
CA ASP A 56 14.27 6.57 12.90
C ASP A 56 15.08 5.84 13.97
N LEU A 57 15.94 6.55 14.72
CA LEU A 57 16.61 5.97 15.89
C LEU A 57 15.63 5.58 17.01
N GLY A 58 14.49 6.27 17.13
CA GLY A 58 13.44 5.97 18.11
C GLY A 58 12.43 4.94 17.62
N SER A 59 12.06 4.96 16.34
CA SER A 59 10.95 4.17 15.78
C SER A 59 11.41 2.96 14.98
N PHE A 60 12.39 3.13 14.08
CA PHE A 60 12.88 2.08 13.19
C PHE A 60 13.92 1.19 13.87
N ALA A 61 14.88 1.78 14.59
CA ALA A 61 15.99 1.06 15.20
C ALA A 61 15.55 -0.11 16.11
N PRO A 62 14.47 -0.01 16.92
CA PRO A 62 13.99 -1.16 17.70
C PRO A 62 13.52 -2.33 16.83
N VAL A 63 12.75 -2.05 15.77
CA VAL A 63 12.25 -3.07 14.83
C VAL A 63 13.40 -3.71 14.07
N TYR A 64 14.30 -2.89 13.53
CA TYR A 64 15.51 -3.36 12.87
C TYR A 64 16.41 -4.15 13.82
N GLY A 65 16.52 -3.74 15.08
CA GLY A 65 17.32 -4.42 16.11
C GLY A 65 16.83 -5.82 16.44
N ILE A 66 15.53 -6.08 16.37
CA ILE A 66 14.98 -7.44 16.51
C ILE A 66 15.39 -8.29 15.31
N LEU A 67 15.13 -7.82 14.09
CA LEU A 67 15.47 -8.55 12.86
C LEU A 67 16.98 -8.83 12.74
N PHE A 68 17.77 -7.77 12.89
CA PHE A 68 19.22 -7.86 12.84
C PHE A 68 19.76 -8.66 14.01
N GLY A 69 19.23 -8.49 15.24
CA GLY A 69 19.69 -9.22 16.42
C GLY A 69 19.56 -10.74 16.30
N VAL A 70 18.42 -11.22 15.78
CA VAL A 70 18.19 -12.66 15.57
C VAL A 70 19.15 -13.21 14.50
N SER A 71 19.22 -12.55 13.34
CA SER A 71 20.08 -13.00 12.24
C SER A 71 21.57 -12.89 12.57
N PHE A 72 21.96 -11.85 13.32
CA PHE A 72 23.31 -11.65 13.80
C PHE A 72 23.70 -12.74 14.82
N LEU A 73 22.84 -13.07 15.78
CA LEU A 73 23.12 -14.15 16.73
C LEU A 73 23.40 -15.49 16.02
N VAL A 74 22.50 -15.90 15.13
CA VAL A 74 22.61 -17.18 14.40
C VAL A 74 23.87 -17.21 13.51
N SER A 75 24.12 -16.14 12.76
CA SER A 75 25.26 -16.06 11.85
C SER A 75 26.60 -16.04 12.61
N GLN A 76 26.70 -15.28 13.71
CA GLN A 76 27.93 -15.22 14.50
C GLN A 76 28.20 -16.51 15.27
N MET A 77 27.18 -17.25 15.71
CA MET A 77 27.34 -18.60 16.27
C MET A 77 27.90 -19.58 15.23
N THR A 78 27.38 -19.51 14.01
CA THR A 78 27.86 -20.33 12.88
C THR A 78 29.32 -20.01 12.55
N ALA A 79 29.68 -18.72 12.44
CA ALA A 79 31.05 -18.28 12.21
C ALA A 79 32.01 -18.73 13.33
N ALA A 80 31.56 -18.69 14.58
CA ALA A 80 32.35 -19.16 15.72
C ALA A 80 32.59 -20.67 15.68
N GLY A 81 31.66 -21.45 15.15
CA GLY A 81 31.85 -22.89 14.89
C GLY A 81 32.87 -23.13 13.78
N LEU A 82 32.70 -22.49 12.62
CA LEU A 82 33.59 -22.62 11.46
C LEU A 82 35.02 -22.15 11.76
N ALA A 83 35.20 -21.06 12.51
CA ALA A 83 36.52 -20.57 12.88
C ALA A 83 37.33 -21.56 13.73
N ARG A 84 36.68 -22.53 14.39
CA ARG A 84 37.38 -23.62 15.10
C ARG A 84 37.94 -24.66 14.15
N LEU A 85 37.37 -24.80 12.95
CA LEU A 85 37.74 -25.80 11.95
C LEU A 85 38.82 -25.29 11.00
N VAL A 86 38.79 -24.00 10.63
CA VAL A 86 39.63 -23.42 9.56
C VAL A 86 40.89 -22.70 10.09
N GLY A 87 41.04 -22.61 11.41
CA GLY A 87 42.23 -22.05 12.07
C GLY A 87 42.19 -20.52 12.28
N PRO A 88 43.11 -19.97 13.09
CA PRO A 88 42.99 -18.63 13.68
C PRO A 88 43.04 -17.46 12.68
N GLY A 89 43.72 -17.62 11.54
CA GLY A 89 43.82 -16.57 10.49
C GLY A 89 42.50 -16.30 9.75
N SER A 90 41.54 -17.23 9.83
CA SER A 90 40.24 -17.12 9.14
C SER A 90 39.15 -16.42 9.96
N ARG A 91 39.41 -16.12 11.24
CA ARG A 91 38.37 -15.66 12.18
C ARG A 91 37.71 -14.36 11.75
N SER A 92 38.47 -13.28 11.54
CA SER A 92 37.86 -11.99 11.22
C SER A 92 37.11 -12.02 9.87
N PRO A 93 37.65 -12.60 8.78
CA PRO A 93 36.89 -12.74 7.53
C PRO A 93 35.60 -13.54 7.68
N LEU A 94 35.61 -14.65 8.43
CA LEU A 94 34.41 -15.47 8.65
C LEU A 94 33.29 -14.69 9.36
N PHE A 95 33.63 -13.88 10.36
CA PHE A 95 32.65 -13.11 11.13
C PHE A 95 32.07 -11.93 10.32
N VAL A 96 32.89 -11.30 9.48
CA VAL A 96 32.49 -10.28 8.51
C VAL A 96 31.48 -10.85 7.51
N LEU A 97 31.86 -11.96 6.85
CA LEU A 97 30.99 -12.63 5.88
C LEU A 97 29.70 -13.13 6.53
N ALA A 98 29.78 -13.67 7.75
CA ALA A 98 28.61 -14.11 8.48
C ALA A 98 27.67 -12.96 8.83
N GLY A 99 28.19 -11.78 9.21
CA GLY A 99 27.36 -10.60 9.49
C GLY A 99 26.52 -10.20 8.27
N GLY A 100 27.18 -10.01 7.12
CA GLY A 100 26.51 -9.68 5.87
C GLY A 100 25.56 -10.78 5.39
N ALA A 101 26.00 -12.03 5.36
CA ALA A 101 25.17 -13.16 4.92
C ALA A 101 23.96 -13.38 5.83
N GLY A 102 24.12 -13.22 7.14
CA GLY A 102 23.04 -13.34 8.12
C GLY A 102 21.93 -12.32 7.84
N LEU A 103 22.29 -11.04 7.67
CA LEU A 103 21.32 -10.00 7.37
C LEU A 103 20.66 -10.21 5.99
N TRP A 104 21.42 -10.66 4.98
CA TRP A 104 20.87 -10.99 3.67
C TRP A 104 19.81 -12.09 3.74
N VAL A 105 20.09 -13.19 4.47
CA VAL A 105 19.11 -14.27 4.70
C VAL A 105 17.87 -13.74 5.41
N ALA A 106 18.05 -12.84 6.38
CA ALA A 106 16.93 -12.24 7.10
C ALA A 106 16.01 -11.45 6.16
N PHE A 107 16.57 -10.58 5.33
CA PHE A 107 15.80 -9.83 4.34
C PHE A 107 15.14 -10.75 3.30
N ALA A 108 15.88 -11.73 2.76
CA ALA A 108 15.35 -12.68 1.79
C ALA A 108 14.16 -13.48 2.36
N THR A 109 14.28 -13.91 3.62
CA THR A 109 13.22 -14.66 4.32
C THR A 109 12.00 -13.79 4.56
N VAL A 110 12.18 -12.57 5.07
CA VAL A 110 11.08 -11.64 5.30
C VAL A 110 10.36 -11.28 4.00
N ASN A 111 11.11 -10.98 2.93
CA ASN A 111 10.53 -10.66 1.63
C ASN A 111 9.81 -11.85 0.99
N ALA A 112 10.21 -13.09 1.30
CA ALA A 112 9.52 -14.29 0.82
C ALA A 112 8.25 -14.62 1.61
N LEU A 113 8.17 -14.21 2.88
CA LEU A 113 7.05 -14.52 3.77
C LEU A 113 5.98 -13.43 3.80
N LEU A 114 6.34 -12.18 3.51
CA LEU A 114 5.39 -11.07 3.54
C LEU A 114 4.77 -10.82 2.15
N PRO A 115 3.46 -10.55 2.10
CA PRO A 115 2.73 -10.31 0.84
C PRO A 115 3.12 -9.00 0.14
N MET A 116 3.85 -8.10 0.81
CA MET A 116 4.36 -6.84 0.26
C MET A 116 5.88 -6.78 0.47
N PRO A 117 6.69 -7.10 -0.56
CA PRO A 117 8.11 -7.40 -0.39
C PRO A 117 9.01 -6.16 -0.38
N THR A 118 9.03 -5.41 0.71
CA THR A 118 10.26 -4.76 1.22
C THR A 118 10.00 -4.25 2.63
N LEU A 119 10.66 -4.85 3.62
CA LEU A 119 10.57 -4.36 4.99
C LEU A 119 11.43 -3.10 5.18
N VAL A 120 12.58 -2.99 4.51
CA VAL A 120 13.52 -1.88 4.73
C VAL A 120 13.67 -1.07 3.46
N ALA A 121 13.20 0.18 3.45
CA ALA A 121 13.23 1.08 2.29
C ALA A 121 14.56 1.10 1.49
N ALA A 122 15.73 1.09 2.14
CA ALA A 122 17.03 1.08 1.46
C ALA A 122 17.27 -0.18 0.63
N THR A 123 16.58 -1.30 0.91
CA THR A 123 16.79 -2.55 0.16
C THR A 123 16.04 -2.59 -1.16
N ARG A 124 15.30 -1.53 -1.52
CA ARG A 124 14.65 -1.41 -2.85
C ARG A 124 15.66 -1.34 -4.00
N THR A 125 16.88 -0.86 -3.74
CA THR A 125 17.97 -0.85 -4.72
C THR A 125 19.06 -1.82 -4.35
N THR A 126 19.77 -2.35 -5.35
CA THR A 126 20.93 -3.23 -5.15
C THR A 126 22.04 -2.52 -4.35
N GLY A 127 22.27 -1.23 -4.63
CA GLY A 127 23.23 -0.40 -3.90
C GLY A 127 22.87 -0.22 -2.43
N GLY A 128 21.60 0.06 -2.13
CA GLY A 128 21.15 0.22 -0.75
C GLY A 128 21.11 -1.10 0.03
N LEU A 129 20.74 -2.23 -0.61
CA LEU A 129 20.92 -3.56 -0.03
C LEU A 129 22.39 -3.79 0.33
N PHE A 130 23.32 -3.57 -0.61
CA PHE A 130 24.75 -3.74 -0.36
C PHE A 130 25.25 -2.85 0.80
N ALA A 131 24.82 -1.59 0.85
CA ALA A 131 25.14 -0.68 1.95
C ALA A 131 24.67 -1.24 3.31
N MET A 132 23.44 -1.77 3.38
CA MET A 132 22.92 -2.42 4.59
C MET A 132 23.71 -3.67 4.97
N LEU A 133 24.12 -4.49 4.00
CA LEU A 133 24.95 -5.67 4.28
C LEU A 133 26.34 -5.29 4.80
N LEU A 134 26.91 -4.17 4.35
CA LEU A 134 28.19 -3.66 4.85
C LEU A 134 28.11 -3.22 6.31
N THR A 135 26.99 -2.65 6.77
CA THR A 135 26.83 -2.28 8.19
C THR A 135 26.82 -3.54 9.09
N ALA A 136 26.15 -4.60 8.64
CA ALA A 136 26.15 -5.90 9.32
C ALA A 136 27.53 -6.58 9.28
N ALA A 137 28.23 -6.48 8.16
CA ALA A 137 29.60 -6.99 8.01
C ALA A 137 30.57 -6.27 8.96
N PHE A 138 30.42 -4.95 9.11
CA PHE A 138 31.17 -4.15 10.08
C PHE A 138 30.87 -4.55 11.53
N ALA A 139 29.60 -4.80 11.87
CA ALA A 139 29.24 -5.32 13.20
C ALA A 139 29.89 -6.70 13.45
N GLY A 140 29.94 -7.57 12.44
CA GLY A 140 30.64 -8.86 12.51
C GLY A 140 32.15 -8.70 12.75
N TRP A 141 32.80 -7.78 12.02
CA TRP A 141 34.19 -7.39 12.27
C TRP A 141 34.42 -6.91 13.70
N LEU A 142 33.57 -6.00 14.19
CA LEU A 142 33.67 -5.44 15.54
C LEU A 142 33.52 -6.55 16.59
N PHE A 143 32.57 -7.47 16.41
CA PHE A 143 32.42 -8.62 17.29
C PHE A 143 33.66 -9.51 17.29
N ALA A 144 34.25 -9.78 16.12
CA ALA A 144 35.49 -10.55 16.02
C ALA A 144 36.64 -9.90 16.79
N ARG A 145 36.84 -8.58 16.61
CA ARG A 145 37.87 -7.79 17.32
C ARG A 145 37.67 -7.77 18.83
N LEU A 146 36.44 -7.59 19.29
CA LEU A 146 36.12 -7.54 20.73
C LEU A 146 36.21 -8.92 21.40
N THR A 147 36.22 -10.01 20.63
CA THR A 147 36.31 -11.38 21.15
C THR A 147 37.67 -12.05 20.90
N GLU A 148 38.58 -11.39 20.16
CA GLU A 148 39.96 -11.84 19.98
C GLU A 148 40.65 -12.04 21.34
N PRO A 149 41.39 -13.15 21.55
CA PRO A 149 42.17 -13.34 22.77
C PRO A 149 43.28 -12.29 22.84
N ARG A 150 43.13 -11.27 23.68
CA ARG A 150 44.26 -10.38 24.04
C ARG A 150 45.35 -11.22 24.72
N ARG A 151 46.59 -11.15 24.22
CA ARG A 151 47.77 -11.48 25.03
C ARG A 151 47.78 -10.54 26.25
N ALA A 152 48.13 -11.10 27.40
CA ALA A 152 47.94 -10.47 28.70
C ALA A 152 48.54 -9.06 28.76
N ALA A 153 47.71 -8.08 29.10
CA ALA A 153 48.14 -6.89 29.82
C ALA A 153 47.15 -6.71 30.98
N THR A 154 47.67 -6.88 32.19
CA THR A 154 47.00 -6.62 33.46
C THR A 154 46.69 -5.13 33.57
N GLY A 155 45.42 -4.80 33.75
CA GLY A 155 44.99 -3.43 34.00
C GLY A 155 43.50 -3.41 34.22
N GLY A 156 43.10 -3.51 35.48
CA GLY A 156 41.70 -3.48 35.89
C GLY A 156 41.08 -2.11 35.65
N PHE A 157 39.83 -2.11 35.20
CA PHE A 157 38.91 -1.01 35.38
C PHE A 157 37.55 -1.57 35.77
N SER A 158 37.08 -1.17 36.95
CA SER A 158 35.74 -1.40 37.47
C SER A 158 34.87 -0.19 37.12
N VAL A 159 33.71 -0.41 36.52
CA VAL A 159 32.64 0.59 36.33
C VAL A 159 31.35 0.00 36.90
N PRO A 160 30.54 0.76 37.67
CA PRO A 160 29.41 0.22 38.40
C PRO A 160 28.26 -0.14 37.46
N VAL A 161 27.59 -1.24 37.81
CA VAL A 161 26.35 -1.71 37.19
C VAL A 161 25.22 -0.84 37.71
N VAL A 162 24.61 -0.03 36.84
CA VAL A 162 23.28 0.52 37.10
C VAL A 162 22.28 -0.57 36.79
N ALA A 163 21.57 -1.02 37.83
CA ALA A 163 20.44 -1.92 37.72
C ALA A 163 19.23 -1.17 37.17
N VAL A 164 18.63 -1.68 36.10
CA VAL A 164 17.23 -1.39 35.75
C VAL A 164 16.50 -2.72 35.80
N CYS A 165 15.65 -2.85 36.81
CA CYS A 165 14.60 -3.86 36.88
C CYS A 165 13.56 -3.56 35.80
N PHE A 166 12.97 -4.59 35.20
CA PHE A 166 11.51 -4.78 35.25
C PHE A 166 11.15 -6.27 35.08
N LEU A 167 10.24 -6.70 35.95
CA LEU A 167 9.57 -7.99 36.01
C LEU A 167 8.32 -8.00 35.11
N THR A 168 8.15 -9.12 34.41
CA THR A 168 6.93 -9.89 34.09
C THR A 168 5.51 -9.26 34.14
N VAL A 169 4.78 -9.54 33.05
CA VAL A 169 3.37 -10.02 32.94
C VAL A 169 2.22 -9.01 33.16
N GLY A 170 1.33 -8.97 32.15
CA GLY A 170 -0.09 -8.60 32.22
C GLY A 170 -0.74 -8.86 30.85
N LEU A 171 -1.58 -9.90 30.74
CA LEU A 171 -3.05 -9.80 30.55
C LEU A 171 -3.41 -9.07 29.24
N GLY A 172 -3.84 -9.76 28.18
CA GLY A 172 -5.16 -10.38 28.14
C GLY A 172 -6.20 -9.29 27.88
N TRP A 173 -6.42 -8.93 26.62
CA TRP A 173 -7.59 -8.15 26.22
C TRP A 173 -8.57 -9.11 25.55
N GLN A 174 -9.56 -9.55 26.32
CA GLN A 174 -10.81 -10.07 25.79
C GLN A 174 -11.58 -8.86 25.24
N SER A 175 -11.85 -8.85 23.94
CA SER A 175 -13.01 -8.14 23.41
C SER A 175 -14.26 -8.90 23.88
N GLY A 176 -14.96 -8.34 24.87
CA GLY A 176 -16.31 -8.80 25.19
C GLY A 176 -17.24 -8.59 23.99
N PRO A 177 -18.32 -9.38 23.85
CA PRO A 177 -19.32 -9.13 22.83
C PRO A 177 -19.97 -7.77 23.11
N VAL A 178 -19.90 -6.87 22.14
CA VAL A 178 -20.72 -5.66 22.13
C VAL A 178 -22.14 -6.14 21.85
N GLU A 179 -23.00 -5.90 22.84
CA GLU A 179 -24.43 -6.12 22.78
C GLU A 179 -25.02 -5.26 21.66
N ALA A 180 -25.90 -5.88 20.87
CA ALA A 180 -26.52 -5.25 19.72
C ALA A 180 -27.46 -4.13 20.18
N GLU A 181 -27.26 -2.94 19.64
CA GLU A 181 -28.29 -1.92 19.55
C GLU A 181 -28.37 -1.49 18.09
N SER A 182 -29.60 -1.48 17.57
CA SER A 182 -29.95 -0.93 16.27
C SER A 182 -29.46 0.51 16.17
N ALA A 183 -28.63 0.83 15.17
CA ALA A 183 -28.46 2.21 14.77
C ALA A 183 -29.78 2.70 14.17
N ASP A 184 -30.35 3.76 14.75
CA ASP A 184 -31.62 4.35 14.36
C ASP A 184 -31.63 4.73 12.86
N GLY A 185 -32.53 4.12 12.08
CA GLY A 185 -32.98 4.65 10.78
C GLY A 185 -32.37 4.04 9.51
N TYR A 186 -31.72 2.87 9.58
CA TYR A 186 -31.44 2.05 8.38
C TYR A 186 -31.42 0.54 8.69
N SER A 187 -31.61 -0.28 7.66
CA SER A 187 -31.48 -1.74 7.67
C SER A 187 -30.49 -2.22 6.62
N VAL A 188 -29.81 -3.34 6.90
CA VAL A 188 -28.80 -3.94 6.02
C VAL A 188 -29.23 -5.35 5.62
N GLU A 189 -29.38 -5.56 4.33
CA GLU A 189 -29.83 -6.82 3.74
C GLU A 189 -28.69 -7.49 2.97
N THR A 190 -28.53 -8.80 3.13
CA THR A 190 -27.63 -9.59 2.27
C THR A 190 -28.41 -10.06 1.04
N LEU A 191 -28.04 -9.56 -0.14
CA LEU A 191 -28.71 -9.89 -1.40
C LEU A 191 -28.05 -11.10 -2.09
N VAL A 192 -26.72 -11.15 -2.07
CA VAL A 192 -25.93 -12.21 -2.70
C VAL A 192 -24.80 -12.62 -1.76
N SER A 193 -24.45 -13.90 -1.77
CA SER A 193 -23.29 -14.49 -1.09
C SER A 193 -22.54 -15.44 -2.04
N GLY A 194 -21.36 -15.92 -1.66
CA GLY A 194 -20.56 -16.81 -2.51
C GLY A 194 -19.75 -16.10 -3.60
N LEU A 195 -19.52 -14.78 -3.46
CA LEU A 195 -18.63 -14.03 -4.34
C LEU A 195 -17.19 -14.16 -3.83
N GLU A 196 -16.21 -14.49 -4.68
CA GLU A 196 -14.82 -14.61 -4.23
C GLU A 196 -14.07 -13.28 -4.38
N HIS A 197 -13.80 -12.60 -3.27
CA HIS A 197 -13.15 -11.29 -3.25
C HIS A 197 -13.74 -10.33 -4.32
N PRO A 198 -15.05 -10.05 -4.28
CA PRO A 198 -15.69 -9.15 -5.22
C PRO A 198 -15.08 -7.75 -5.12
N TRP A 199 -14.83 -7.08 -6.25
CA TRP A 199 -14.04 -5.83 -6.29
C TRP A 199 -14.85 -4.59 -6.72
N SER A 200 -15.69 -4.71 -7.76
CA SER A 200 -16.52 -3.61 -8.28
C SER A 200 -17.91 -4.10 -8.68
N LEU A 201 -18.91 -3.22 -8.54
CA LEU A 201 -20.31 -3.42 -8.92
C LEU A 201 -20.75 -2.42 -9.99
N ALA A 202 -21.36 -2.91 -11.08
CA ALA A 202 -22.00 -2.07 -12.09
C ALA A 202 -23.46 -2.50 -12.33
N PHE A 203 -24.40 -1.60 -12.08
CA PHE A 203 -25.83 -1.86 -12.33
C PHE A 203 -26.13 -1.88 -13.83
N LEU A 204 -26.92 -2.87 -14.25
CA LEU A 204 -27.37 -3.01 -15.64
C LEU A 204 -28.76 -2.36 -15.82
N PRO A 205 -29.08 -1.85 -17.02
CA PRO A 205 -30.41 -1.30 -17.31
C PRO A 205 -31.57 -2.30 -17.17
N ASP A 206 -31.28 -3.60 -17.17
CA ASP A 206 -32.27 -4.66 -16.95
C ASP A 206 -32.62 -4.88 -15.46
N GLY A 207 -32.05 -4.07 -14.56
CA GLY A 207 -32.22 -4.17 -13.11
C GLY A 207 -31.27 -5.17 -12.45
N GLY A 208 -30.47 -5.90 -13.22
CA GLY A 208 -29.39 -6.74 -12.70
C GLY A 208 -28.10 -5.97 -12.45
N ALA A 209 -27.01 -6.71 -12.28
CA ALA A 209 -25.68 -6.14 -12.12
C ALA A 209 -24.55 -7.03 -12.65
N LEU A 210 -23.41 -6.41 -12.90
CA LEU A 210 -22.12 -7.07 -13.07
C LEU A 210 -21.29 -6.88 -11.81
N VAL A 211 -20.57 -7.93 -11.40
CA VAL A 211 -19.62 -7.89 -10.29
C VAL A 211 -18.30 -8.48 -10.75
N THR A 212 -17.20 -7.77 -10.55
CA THR A 212 -15.86 -8.34 -10.74
C THR A 212 -15.43 -9.08 -9.49
N GLU A 213 -14.77 -10.21 -9.66
CA GLU A 213 -14.08 -10.95 -8.61
C GLU A 213 -12.59 -10.85 -8.89
N ARG A 214 -11.79 -10.48 -7.88
CA ARG A 214 -10.34 -10.25 -8.01
C ARG A 214 -9.63 -11.44 -8.67
N ALA A 215 -10.15 -12.65 -8.46
CA ALA A 215 -9.64 -13.89 -9.05
C ALA A 215 -9.66 -13.94 -10.60
N GLY A 216 -10.20 -12.92 -11.28
CA GLY A 216 -10.21 -12.83 -12.74
C GLY A 216 -11.56 -13.16 -13.36
N ARG A 217 -12.66 -13.07 -12.60
CA ARG A 217 -13.99 -13.49 -13.05
C ARG A 217 -14.95 -12.33 -13.05
N LEU A 218 -15.74 -12.21 -14.11
CA LEU A 218 -16.86 -11.27 -14.19
C LEU A 218 -18.15 -12.05 -13.95
N ARG A 219 -18.88 -11.73 -12.89
CA ARG A 219 -20.14 -12.37 -12.49
C ARG A 219 -21.33 -11.54 -12.95
N ARG A 220 -22.41 -12.22 -13.30
CA ARG A 220 -23.70 -11.59 -13.61
C ARG A 220 -24.71 -11.93 -12.52
N ILE A 221 -25.37 -10.91 -12.02
CA ILE A 221 -26.50 -10.99 -11.09
C ILE A 221 -27.75 -10.56 -11.85
N ALA A 222 -28.80 -11.39 -11.82
CA ALA A 222 -30.07 -11.09 -12.45
C ALA A 222 -30.89 -10.08 -11.61
N ALA A 223 -31.94 -9.49 -12.18
CA ALA A 223 -32.77 -8.48 -11.50
C ALA A 223 -33.48 -8.98 -10.22
N ASN A 224 -33.61 -10.30 -10.06
CA ASN A 224 -34.11 -10.92 -8.84
C ASN A 224 -32.99 -11.29 -7.84
N TRP A 225 -31.79 -10.75 -8.02
CA TRP A 225 -30.59 -11.01 -7.24
C TRP A 225 -30.04 -12.44 -7.32
N ALA A 226 -30.49 -13.23 -8.29
CA ALA A 226 -29.89 -14.55 -8.54
C ALA A 226 -28.50 -14.41 -9.18
N LEU A 227 -27.49 -14.99 -8.52
CA LEU A 227 -26.14 -15.09 -9.05
C LEU A 227 -26.06 -16.16 -10.13
N SER A 228 -25.49 -15.82 -11.29
CA SER A 228 -25.26 -16.81 -12.35
C SER A 228 -24.24 -17.86 -11.90
N GLU A 229 -24.54 -19.14 -12.17
CA GLU A 229 -23.67 -20.27 -11.83
C GLU A 229 -22.29 -20.16 -12.49
N GLN A 230 -22.27 -19.80 -13.77
CA GLN A 230 -21.03 -19.63 -14.53
C GLN A 230 -20.65 -18.16 -14.66
N PRO A 231 -19.34 -17.81 -14.57
CA PRO A 231 -18.88 -16.47 -14.86
C PRO A 231 -19.05 -16.14 -16.35
N ILE A 232 -19.08 -14.85 -16.67
CA ILE A 232 -19.05 -14.35 -18.04
C ILE A 232 -17.71 -14.76 -18.68
N THR A 233 -17.80 -15.35 -19.87
CA THR A 233 -16.63 -15.78 -20.66
C THR A 233 -16.03 -14.60 -21.44
N GLY A 234 -14.79 -14.74 -21.93
CA GLY A 234 -14.14 -13.71 -22.77
C GLY A 234 -13.44 -12.59 -21.99
N VAL A 235 -13.45 -12.61 -20.66
CA VAL A 235 -12.61 -11.72 -19.82
C VAL A 235 -11.13 -11.92 -20.18
N PRO A 236 -10.32 -10.84 -20.34
CA PRO A 236 -8.89 -10.96 -20.61
C PRO A 236 -8.15 -11.82 -19.58
N PRO A 237 -7.02 -12.46 -19.94
CA PRO A 237 -6.16 -13.13 -18.97
C PRO A 237 -5.68 -12.17 -17.88
N VAL A 238 -5.98 -12.51 -16.63
CA VAL A 238 -5.67 -11.69 -15.45
C VAL A 238 -4.48 -12.28 -14.71
N TYR A 239 -3.51 -11.42 -14.37
CA TYR A 239 -2.50 -11.75 -13.37
C TYR A 239 -3.10 -11.60 -11.97
N ASN A 240 -3.29 -12.73 -11.27
CA ASN A 240 -3.92 -12.78 -9.96
C ASN A 240 -2.91 -13.23 -8.89
N ASP A 241 -2.55 -12.29 -8.01
CA ASP A 241 -1.63 -12.52 -6.89
C ASP A 241 -1.71 -11.36 -5.89
N ALA A 242 -1.78 -11.63 -4.59
CA ALA A 242 -1.94 -10.62 -3.53
C ALA A 242 -3.01 -9.54 -3.82
N GLN A 243 -2.61 -8.33 -4.28
CA GLN A 243 -3.55 -7.27 -4.67
C GLN A 243 -3.86 -7.26 -6.18
N ALA A 244 -3.10 -7.97 -7.01
CA ALA A 244 -3.31 -8.09 -8.45
C ALA A 244 -4.58 -8.90 -8.76
N GLY A 245 -5.34 -8.48 -9.76
CA GLY A 245 -6.55 -9.19 -10.17
C GLY A 245 -7.39 -8.44 -11.19
N LEU A 246 -8.66 -8.82 -11.29
CA LEU A 246 -9.68 -8.05 -12.00
C LEU A 246 -10.23 -6.97 -11.05
N PHE A 247 -10.18 -5.72 -11.49
CA PHE A 247 -10.52 -4.56 -10.67
C PHE A 247 -11.90 -4.03 -11.06
N ASP A 248 -11.94 -2.88 -11.71
CA ASP A 248 -13.19 -2.17 -11.95
C ASP A 248 -13.93 -2.69 -13.18
N VAL A 249 -15.26 -2.64 -13.10
CA VAL A 249 -16.17 -2.82 -14.23
C VAL A 249 -16.96 -1.54 -14.41
N LEU A 250 -16.88 -0.94 -15.60
CA LEU A 250 -17.59 0.29 -15.91
C LEU A 250 -18.37 0.11 -17.21
N LEU A 251 -19.65 0.48 -17.21
CA LEU A 251 -20.45 0.49 -18.42
C LEU A 251 -20.11 1.70 -19.27
N SER A 252 -20.15 1.56 -20.59
CA SER A 252 -20.13 2.70 -21.51
C SER A 252 -21.28 3.67 -21.20
N PRO A 253 -21.13 5.00 -21.39
CA PRO A 253 -22.24 5.93 -21.26
C PRO A 253 -23.40 5.56 -22.20
N ASP A 254 -23.08 5.05 -23.39
CA ASP A 254 -24.04 4.54 -24.38
C ASP A 254 -24.32 3.03 -24.29
N PHE A 255 -24.21 2.44 -23.09
CA PHE A 255 -24.30 0.98 -22.91
C PHE A 255 -25.58 0.36 -23.47
N GLU A 256 -26.72 1.05 -23.38
CA GLU A 256 -27.98 0.55 -23.95
C GLU A 256 -27.91 0.34 -25.47
N ILE A 257 -27.04 1.08 -26.16
CA ILE A 257 -26.88 1.02 -27.61
C ILE A 257 -25.74 0.07 -27.99
N ASN A 258 -24.55 0.25 -27.41
CA ASN A 258 -23.34 -0.43 -27.84
C ASN A 258 -23.00 -1.71 -27.06
N ARG A 259 -23.61 -1.88 -25.87
CA ARG A 259 -23.36 -2.95 -24.91
C ARG A 259 -21.89 -3.06 -24.48
N GLU A 260 -21.13 -1.97 -24.52
CA GLU A 260 -19.69 -1.95 -24.23
C GLU A 260 -19.42 -1.82 -22.72
N VAL A 261 -18.54 -2.68 -22.22
CA VAL A 261 -18.06 -2.73 -20.84
C VAL A 261 -16.56 -2.52 -20.86
N PHE A 262 -16.06 -1.76 -19.90
CA PHE A 262 -14.66 -1.50 -19.67
C PHE A 262 -14.23 -2.24 -18.40
N LEU A 263 -13.09 -2.92 -18.48
CA LEU A 263 -12.50 -3.68 -17.39
C LEU A 263 -11.09 -3.18 -17.13
N ALA A 264 -10.82 -2.80 -15.88
CA ALA A 264 -9.47 -2.57 -15.39
C ALA A 264 -8.94 -3.86 -14.73
N TYR A 265 -7.72 -4.27 -15.04
CA TYR A 265 -7.15 -5.52 -14.53
C TYR A 265 -5.63 -5.49 -14.47
N ALA A 266 -5.05 -6.33 -13.63
CA ALA A 266 -3.63 -6.62 -13.65
C ALA A 266 -3.31 -7.60 -14.79
N CYS A 267 -2.33 -7.26 -15.62
CA CYS A 267 -1.91 -8.02 -16.79
C CYS A 267 -0.40 -8.26 -16.76
N GLY A 268 0.09 -9.28 -17.48
CA GLY A 268 1.51 -9.64 -17.51
C GLY A 268 1.89 -10.74 -16.53
N THR A 269 3.06 -10.63 -15.90
CA THR A 269 3.61 -11.67 -15.01
C THR A 269 4.14 -11.07 -13.69
N ALA A 270 4.47 -11.92 -12.71
CA ALA A 270 5.03 -11.49 -11.43
C ALA A 270 6.27 -10.59 -11.55
N SER A 271 7.11 -10.80 -12.57
CA SER A 271 8.33 -10.02 -12.81
C SER A 271 8.13 -8.81 -13.73
N ALA A 272 7.01 -8.77 -14.47
CA ALA A 272 6.70 -7.72 -15.43
C ALA A 272 5.18 -7.62 -15.62
N ASN A 273 4.52 -6.95 -14.69
CA ASN A 273 3.07 -6.70 -14.73
C ASN A 273 2.74 -5.21 -14.89
N HIS A 274 1.50 -4.96 -15.27
CA HIS A 274 0.94 -3.62 -15.48
C HIS A 274 -0.51 -3.56 -14.98
N LEU A 275 -1.01 -2.35 -14.76
CA LEU A 275 -2.43 -2.09 -14.87
C LEU A 275 -2.78 -2.00 -16.37
N CYS A 276 -3.79 -2.75 -16.79
CA CYS A 276 -4.36 -2.71 -18.13
C CYS A 276 -5.83 -2.29 -18.07
N VAL A 277 -6.33 -1.70 -19.15
CA VAL A 277 -7.77 -1.50 -19.39
C VAL A 277 -8.13 -2.12 -20.72
N ALA A 278 -9.19 -2.92 -20.72
CA ALA A 278 -9.78 -3.48 -21.92
C ALA A 278 -11.25 -3.08 -22.04
N ARG A 279 -11.71 -3.00 -23.28
CA ARG A 279 -13.12 -2.82 -23.63
C ARG A 279 -13.63 -4.06 -24.35
N GLY A 280 -14.86 -4.47 -24.08
CA GLY A 280 -15.52 -5.56 -24.77
C GLY A 280 -17.03 -5.37 -24.81
N ARG A 281 -17.72 -6.10 -25.69
CA ARG A 281 -19.18 -6.05 -25.83
C ARG A 281 -19.85 -7.21 -25.08
N LEU A 282 -20.76 -6.89 -24.17
CA LEU A 282 -21.53 -7.87 -23.42
C LEU A 282 -22.68 -8.46 -24.25
N GLN A 283 -22.55 -9.74 -24.58
CA GLN A 283 -23.55 -10.52 -25.33
C GLN A 283 -23.93 -11.79 -24.55
N GLY A 284 -25.11 -11.79 -23.93
CA GLY A 284 -25.57 -12.91 -23.11
C GLY A 284 -24.66 -13.16 -21.90
N SER A 285 -23.90 -14.27 -21.95
CA SER A 285 -22.94 -14.72 -20.93
C SER A 285 -21.48 -14.67 -21.43
N ALA A 286 -21.20 -13.83 -22.42
CA ALA A 286 -19.86 -13.61 -22.97
C ALA A 286 -19.54 -12.12 -23.16
N LEU A 287 -18.27 -11.77 -22.99
CA LEU A 287 -17.65 -10.58 -23.57
C LEU A 287 -17.06 -10.95 -24.93
N THR A 288 -17.40 -10.16 -25.94
CA THR A 288 -16.97 -10.30 -27.33
C THR A 288 -16.21 -9.07 -27.77
N ASP A 289 -15.46 -9.14 -28.86
CA ASP A 289 -14.70 -8.00 -29.42
C ASP A 289 -13.80 -7.32 -28.38
N VAL A 290 -13.15 -8.13 -27.54
CA VAL A 290 -12.36 -7.64 -26.41
C VAL A 290 -11.02 -7.10 -26.91
N VAL A 291 -10.75 -5.83 -26.63
CA VAL A 291 -9.54 -5.12 -27.05
C VAL A 291 -8.93 -4.41 -25.85
N GLU A 292 -7.63 -4.60 -25.63
CA GLU A 292 -6.86 -3.81 -24.68
C GLU A 292 -6.66 -2.40 -25.24
N ILE A 293 -7.13 -1.39 -24.50
CA ILE A 293 -7.07 0.02 -24.91
C ILE A 293 -5.97 0.78 -24.16
N PHE A 294 -5.53 0.28 -23.01
CA PHE A 294 -4.48 0.93 -22.22
C PHE A 294 -3.63 -0.10 -21.48
N ARG A 295 -2.33 0.18 -21.41
CA ARG A 295 -1.34 -0.57 -20.63
C ARG A 295 -0.36 0.39 -19.97
N ALA A 296 -0.36 0.41 -18.64
CA ALA A 296 0.55 1.25 -17.86
C ALA A 296 2.02 0.93 -18.18
N GLN A 297 2.90 1.94 -18.12
CA GLN A 297 4.34 1.80 -18.39
C GLN A 297 5.14 2.54 -17.31
N PRO A 298 6.34 2.05 -16.94
CA PRO A 298 6.94 0.78 -17.37
C PRO A 298 6.23 -0.43 -16.75
N ALA A 299 6.61 -1.64 -17.18
CA ALA A 299 6.30 -2.84 -16.41
C ALA A 299 6.96 -2.77 -15.02
N LYS A 300 6.28 -3.31 -14.01
CA LYS A 300 6.82 -3.44 -12.66
C LYS A 300 6.88 -4.89 -12.20
N GLN A 301 7.74 -5.15 -11.23
CA GLN A 301 7.75 -6.39 -10.46
C GLN A 301 6.85 -6.26 -9.22
N GLY A 302 6.29 -7.38 -8.75
CA GLY A 302 5.49 -7.46 -7.52
C GLY A 302 4.00 -7.16 -7.75
N SER A 303 3.19 -7.43 -6.73
CA SER A 303 1.75 -7.64 -6.89
C SER A 303 0.90 -6.67 -6.06
N ALA A 304 1.46 -5.49 -5.76
CA ALA A 304 0.81 -4.42 -4.98
C ALA A 304 0.66 -3.13 -5.80
N HIS A 305 -0.26 -2.29 -5.33
CA HIS A 305 -0.49 -0.90 -5.78
C HIS A 305 -0.77 -0.75 -7.27
N TYR A 306 -1.94 -1.25 -7.69
CA TYR A 306 -2.41 -1.08 -9.07
C TYR A 306 -3.33 0.13 -9.24
N GLY A 307 -3.98 0.60 -8.18
CA GLY A 307 -5.17 1.43 -8.31
C GLY A 307 -6.29 0.67 -9.03
N GLY A 308 -6.72 1.15 -10.18
CA GLY A 308 -7.59 0.42 -11.12
C GLY A 308 -9.05 0.84 -11.13
N ARG A 309 -9.45 1.90 -10.40
CA ARG A 309 -10.78 2.51 -10.50
C ARG A 309 -10.90 3.40 -11.73
N MET A 310 -12.07 3.43 -12.34
CA MET A 310 -12.40 4.21 -13.53
C MET A 310 -13.63 5.10 -13.33
N ALA A 311 -13.70 6.22 -14.04
CA ALA A 311 -14.90 7.06 -14.10
C ALA A 311 -14.99 7.79 -15.45
N TRP A 312 -16.21 7.95 -15.95
CA TRP A 312 -16.47 8.80 -17.12
C TRP A 312 -16.57 10.27 -16.70
N LEU A 313 -15.97 11.14 -17.51
CA LEU A 313 -16.15 12.59 -17.44
C LEU A 313 -17.26 13.04 -18.42
N PRO A 314 -17.84 14.25 -18.23
CA PRO A 314 -18.94 14.75 -19.07
C PRO A 314 -18.58 14.93 -20.54
N ASP A 315 -17.30 15.05 -20.85
CA ASP A 315 -16.77 15.18 -22.21
C ASP A 315 -16.61 13.82 -22.94
N GLY A 316 -17.02 12.72 -22.30
CA GLY A 316 -16.91 11.36 -22.83
C GLY A 316 -15.51 10.76 -22.71
N THR A 317 -14.61 11.37 -21.95
CA THR A 317 -13.29 10.79 -21.64
C THR A 317 -13.34 9.93 -20.38
N LEU A 318 -12.43 8.97 -20.32
CA LEU A 318 -12.29 7.98 -19.26
C LEU A 318 -11.12 8.37 -18.35
N ILE A 319 -11.39 8.51 -17.05
CA ILE A 319 -10.35 8.59 -16.03
C ILE A 319 -10.01 7.18 -15.55
N VAL A 320 -8.71 6.90 -15.39
CA VAL A 320 -8.21 5.65 -14.82
C VAL A 320 -7.18 5.97 -13.73
N THR A 321 -7.34 5.33 -12.58
CA THR A 321 -6.44 5.52 -11.43
C THR A 321 -5.32 4.47 -11.41
N LEU A 322 -4.11 4.89 -11.04
CA LEU A 322 -2.95 4.01 -10.93
C LEU A 322 -2.25 4.17 -9.58
N GLY A 323 -1.76 3.04 -9.05
CA GLY A 323 -0.82 3.03 -7.94
C GLY A 323 0.63 3.19 -8.39
N ASP A 324 1.50 3.49 -7.44
CA ASP A 324 2.94 3.68 -7.61
C ASP A 324 3.72 2.38 -7.76
N GLY A 325 3.08 1.22 -7.67
CA GLY A 325 3.74 -0.08 -7.72
C GLY A 325 4.49 -0.52 -6.45
N PHE A 326 4.24 0.12 -5.31
CA PHE A 326 4.81 -0.13 -3.98
C PHE A 326 6.30 0.20 -3.88
N ASP A 327 7.16 -0.58 -4.56
CA ASP A 327 8.61 -0.37 -4.55
C ASP A 327 9.07 0.75 -5.47
N TYR A 328 8.17 1.25 -6.33
CA TYR A 328 8.45 2.24 -7.36
C TYR A 328 7.91 3.62 -6.98
N ARG A 329 7.77 3.92 -5.67
CA ARG A 329 7.18 5.17 -5.16
C ARG A 329 7.73 6.43 -5.80
N GLU A 330 9.03 6.49 -6.10
CA GLU A 330 9.67 7.64 -6.74
C GLU A 330 9.11 7.90 -8.16
N GLN A 331 8.58 6.88 -8.83
CA GLN A 331 7.93 7.01 -10.15
C GLN A 331 6.65 7.85 -10.07
N ALA A 332 6.03 8.01 -8.91
CA ALA A 332 4.88 8.90 -8.73
C ALA A 332 5.19 10.35 -9.15
N GLN A 333 6.45 10.79 -8.98
CA GLN A 333 6.93 12.11 -9.41
C GLN A 333 7.51 12.12 -10.84
N ASN A 334 7.78 10.96 -11.43
CA ASN A 334 8.30 10.85 -12.80
C ASN A 334 7.18 10.91 -13.83
N LEU A 335 7.19 11.94 -14.69
CA LEU A 335 6.20 12.10 -15.76
C LEU A 335 6.44 11.19 -16.97
N SER A 336 7.60 10.52 -17.07
CA SER A 336 7.84 9.47 -18.07
C SER A 336 7.27 8.11 -17.66
N SER A 337 6.45 8.05 -16.59
CA SER A 337 5.86 6.83 -16.05
C SER A 337 4.38 7.01 -15.71
N HIS A 338 3.59 5.96 -15.95
CA HIS A 338 2.20 5.85 -15.53
C HIS A 338 2.03 5.46 -14.05
N LEU A 339 3.09 5.07 -13.34
CA LEU A 339 3.01 4.67 -11.94
C LEU A 339 2.75 5.89 -11.04
N GLY A 340 1.80 5.76 -10.11
CA GLY A 340 1.40 6.82 -9.17
C GLY A 340 0.74 8.01 -9.86
N LYS A 341 -0.13 7.73 -10.84
CA LYS A 341 -0.82 8.71 -11.69
C LYS A 341 -2.32 8.49 -11.67
N ILE A 342 -3.05 9.54 -12.05
CA ILE A 342 -4.36 9.40 -12.65
C ILE A 342 -4.19 9.77 -14.13
N VAL A 343 -4.72 8.95 -15.03
CA VAL A 343 -4.68 9.19 -16.49
C VAL A 343 -6.07 9.49 -17.03
N ARG A 344 -6.13 10.25 -18.13
CA ARG A 344 -7.36 10.57 -18.88
C ARG A 344 -7.20 10.13 -20.33
N LEU A 345 -8.15 9.34 -20.80
CA LEU A 345 -8.12 8.64 -22.09
C LEU A 345 -9.43 8.88 -22.85
N HIS A 346 -9.40 8.81 -24.17
CA HIS A 346 -10.61 8.53 -24.95
C HIS A 346 -11.04 7.06 -24.76
N ALA A 347 -12.27 6.74 -25.17
CA ALA A 347 -12.82 5.37 -25.08
C ALA A 347 -12.03 4.32 -25.90
N ASP A 348 -11.23 4.76 -26.86
CA ASP A 348 -10.31 3.92 -27.65
C ASP A 348 -8.90 3.80 -27.04
N GLY A 349 -8.64 4.50 -25.93
CA GLY A 349 -7.36 4.51 -25.23
C GLY A 349 -6.40 5.62 -25.64
N SER A 350 -6.73 6.43 -26.65
CA SER A 350 -5.88 7.55 -27.06
C SER A 350 -5.90 8.70 -26.04
N ALA A 351 -4.79 9.43 -25.87
CA ALA A 351 -4.74 10.58 -24.99
C ALA A 351 -5.50 11.78 -25.60
N PRO A 352 -6.41 12.43 -24.86
CA PRO A 352 -7.01 13.69 -25.29
C PRO A 352 -5.97 14.79 -25.52
N ALA A 353 -6.15 15.57 -26.58
CA ALA A 353 -5.19 16.60 -26.99
C ALA A 353 -5.06 17.77 -25.99
N ASP A 354 -6.05 17.95 -25.11
CA ASP A 354 -6.10 18.95 -24.05
C ASP A 354 -5.57 18.43 -22.70
N ASN A 355 -5.03 17.21 -22.64
CA ASN A 355 -4.39 16.71 -21.43
C ASN A 355 -3.17 17.60 -21.03
N PRO A 356 -2.94 17.78 -19.72
CA PRO A 356 -2.04 18.82 -19.20
C PRO A 356 -0.56 18.65 -19.59
N PHE A 357 -0.14 17.43 -19.95
CA PHE A 357 1.26 17.12 -20.28
C PHE A 357 1.48 16.79 -21.76
N VAL A 358 0.47 16.97 -22.61
CA VAL A 358 0.61 16.77 -24.07
C VAL A 358 1.65 17.73 -24.63
N GLY A 359 2.60 17.20 -25.39
CA GLY A 359 3.68 17.97 -26.01
C GLY A 359 4.83 18.35 -25.07
N GLN A 360 4.77 17.99 -23.79
CA GLN A 360 5.90 18.17 -22.87
C GLN A 360 6.93 17.05 -23.07
N GLU A 361 8.18 17.42 -23.35
CA GLU A 361 9.27 16.46 -23.52
C GLU A 361 9.47 15.63 -22.25
N GLY A 362 9.53 14.30 -22.41
CA GLY A 362 9.70 13.37 -21.30
C GLY A 362 8.44 13.13 -20.45
N ALA A 363 7.27 13.68 -20.82
CA ALA A 363 6.02 13.36 -20.15
C ALA A 363 5.13 12.44 -21.00
N LEU A 364 4.39 11.55 -20.37
CA LEU A 364 3.38 10.73 -21.04
C LEU A 364 2.08 11.54 -21.22
N PRO A 365 1.52 11.60 -22.45
CA PRO A 365 0.39 12.47 -22.77
C PRO A 365 -0.92 12.07 -22.07
N GLU A 366 -1.03 10.82 -21.62
CA GLU A 366 -2.21 10.29 -20.92
C GLU A 366 -2.34 10.86 -19.48
N ILE A 367 -1.27 11.40 -18.90
CA ILE A 367 -1.26 11.84 -17.50
C ILE A 367 -2.24 13.00 -17.31
N TYR A 368 -3.15 12.82 -16.35
CA TYR A 368 -4.08 13.86 -15.89
C TYR A 368 -3.60 14.50 -14.60
N SER A 369 -3.11 13.71 -13.64
CA SER A 369 -2.44 14.19 -12.43
C SER A 369 -1.43 13.17 -11.90
N TYR A 370 -0.56 13.59 -10.98
CA TYR A 370 0.57 12.79 -10.51
C TYR A 370 0.87 12.97 -9.02
N GLY A 371 1.81 12.19 -8.50
CA GLY A 371 2.17 12.22 -7.08
C GLY A 371 1.18 11.45 -6.21
N HIS A 372 0.66 10.33 -6.71
CA HIS A 372 -0.25 9.43 -5.98
C HIS A 372 0.46 8.15 -5.54
N ARG A 373 0.05 7.57 -4.42
CA ARG A 373 0.54 6.29 -3.88
C ARG A 373 -0.27 5.10 -4.38
N ASN A 374 -1.55 4.99 -3.99
CA ASN A 374 -2.40 3.87 -4.41
C ASN A 374 -3.88 4.25 -4.34
N VAL A 375 -4.36 4.90 -5.40
CA VAL A 375 -5.74 5.41 -5.51
C VAL A 375 -6.73 4.26 -5.70
N GLN A 376 -7.61 4.01 -4.73
CA GLN A 376 -8.51 2.85 -4.70
C GLN A 376 -9.97 3.20 -5.03
N GLY A 377 -10.39 4.44 -4.75
CA GLY A 377 -11.72 4.94 -5.07
C GLY A 377 -11.65 6.25 -5.84
N LEU A 378 -12.63 6.43 -6.70
CA LEU A 378 -12.78 7.56 -7.61
C LEU A 378 -14.27 7.75 -7.86
N VAL A 379 -14.74 8.98 -7.74
CA VAL A 379 -16.12 9.36 -8.09
C VAL A 379 -16.07 10.67 -8.85
N TYR A 380 -16.79 10.73 -9.96
CA TYR A 380 -17.13 11.99 -10.60
C TYR A 380 -18.54 12.41 -10.19
N ASP A 381 -18.66 13.55 -9.52
CA ASP A 381 -19.93 14.14 -9.12
C ASP A 381 -20.38 15.16 -10.17
N SER A 382 -21.31 14.76 -11.03
CA SER A 382 -21.80 15.59 -12.14
C SER A 382 -22.59 16.82 -11.69
N VAL A 383 -23.11 16.84 -10.47
CA VAL A 383 -23.88 17.97 -9.92
C VAL A 383 -22.94 19.12 -9.57
N GLU A 384 -21.81 18.82 -8.93
CA GLU A 384 -20.83 19.82 -8.48
C GLU A 384 -19.63 19.95 -9.43
N GLY A 385 -19.51 19.06 -10.42
CA GLY A 385 -18.38 19.04 -11.35
C GLY A 385 -17.06 18.63 -10.70
N LEU A 386 -17.12 17.78 -9.67
CA LEU A 386 -15.96 17.40 -8.87
C LEU A 386 -15.49 15.98 -9.21
N LEU A 387 -14.20 15.83 -9.51
CA LEU A 387 -13.52 14.55 -9.53
C LEU A 387 -12.87 14.32 -8.17
N ILE A 388 -13.35 13.34 -7.43
CA ILE A 388 -12.92 13.07 -6.06
C ILE A 388 -12.27 11.70 -6.05
N ALA A 389 -11.09 11.61 -5.44
CA ALA A 389 -10.40 10.36 -5.25
C ALA A 389 -10.00 10.19 -3.79
N HIS A 390 -9.80 8.94 -3.38
CA HIS A 390 -9.02 8.66 -2.18
C HIS A 390 -7.95 7.62 -2.49
N GLU A 391 -6.95 7.58 -1.62
CA GLU A 391 -5.85 6.67 -1.75
C GLU A 391 -5.37 6.11 -0.41
N HIS A 392 -4.74 4.95 -0.48
CA HIS A 392 -4.06 4.37 0.67
C HIS A 392 -2.74 5.10 0.91
N GLY A 393 -2.57 5.57 2.15
CA GLY A 393 -1.28 5.90 2.71
C GLY A 393 -0.46 4.65 3.03
N PRO A 394 0.79 4.83 3.49
CA PRO A 394 1.61 3.75 4.03
C PRO A 394 1.08 3.27 5.40
N ARG A 395 1.83 3.41 6.49
CA ARG A 395 1.30 3.23 7.84
C ARG A 395 0.66 4.54 8.30
N GLY A 396 -0.64 4.69 8.03
CA GLY A 396 -1.35 5.97 8.17
C GLY A 396 -1.21 6.84 6.93
N GLY A 397 -1.87 7.99 6.94
CA GLY A 397 -1.86 8.95 5.83
C GLY A 397 -2.71 8.52 4.65
N ASP A 398 -3.84 7.83 4.88
CA ASP A 398 -4.86 7.69 3.83
C ASP A 398 -5.46 9.06 3.55
N GLU A 399 -5.89 9.35 2.33
CA GLU A 399 -6.26 10.71 1.91
C GLU A 399 -7.54 10.74 1.09
N ILE A 400 -8.34 11.82 1.22
CA ILE A 400 -9.34 12.25 0.22
C ILE A 400 -8.80 13.48 -0.50
N ASN A 401 -8.81 13.45 -1.83
CA ASN A 401 -8.27 14.47 -2.72
C ASN A 401 -9.34 14.94 -3.73
N LEU A 402 -9.39 16.25 -4.01
CA LEU A 402 -10.08 16.79 -5.20
C LEU A 402 -9.09 16.80 -6.36
N ILE A 403 -9.40 16.06 -7.42
CA ILE A 403 -8.49 15.81 -8.52
C ILE A 403 -8.63 16.87 -9.62
N GLU A 404 -7.64 17.74 -9.70
CA GLU A 404 -7.47 18.78 -10.71
C GLU A 404 -6.39 18.42 -11.75
N PRO A 405 -6.55 18.85 -13.02
CA PRO A 405 -5.61 18.54 -14.11
C PRO A 405 -4.25 19.19 -13.88
N GLY A 406 -3.18 18.44 -14.16
CA GLY A 406 -1.78 18.87 -14.08
C GLY A 406 -1.22 18.98 -12.67
N LYS A 407 -2.02 18.70 -11.64
CA LYS A 407 -1.60 18.87 -10.24
C LYS A 407 -0.80 17.70 -9.71
N ASN A 408 0.05 18.01 -8.73
CA ASN A 408 0.90 17.09 -7.99
C ASN A 408 0.33 16.85 -6.58
N TYR A 409 -0.03 15.62 -6.23
CA TYR A 409 -0.55 15.24 -4.91
C TYR A 409 0.58 14.82 -3.95
N GLY A 410 1.83 14.94 -4.41
CA GLY A 410 2.98 15.08 -3.54
C GLY A 410 3.64 13.80 -3.07
N TRP A 411 3.01 12.62 -3.19
CA TRP A 411 3.66 11.35 -2.85
C TRP A 411 4.91 11.09 -3.71
N PRO A 412 6.05 10.59 -3.15
CA PRO A 412 6.33 10.35 -1.74
C PRO A 412 7.05 11.53 -1.04
N VAL A 413 7.11 12.71 -1.68
CA VAL A 413 7.80 13.89 -1.18
C VAL A 413 7.11 14.47 0.06
N ILE A 414 5.78 14.45 0.06
CA ILE A 414 4.96 14.72 1.23
C ILE A 414 4.10 13.50 1.55
N THR A 415 3.87 13.25 2.84
CA THR A 415 2.86 12.30 3.33
C THR A 415 2.63 12.50 4.82
N HIS A 416 1.40 12.23 5.28
CA HIS A 416 1.08 12.14 6.71
C HIS A 416 1.39 10.77 7.33
N GLY A 417 1.81 9.80 6.51
CA GLY A 417 2.12 8.43 6.93
C GLY A 417 3.62 8.18 7.14
N ILE A 418 3.92 7.06 7.79
CA ILE A 418 5.29 6.54 7.96
C ILE A 418 5.44 5.17 7.31
N ASP A 419 6.67 4.70 7.13
CA ASP A 419 6.93 3.34 6.68
C ASP A 419 6.40 2.32 7.70
N TYR A 420 5.99 1.13 7.26
CA TYR A 420 5.48 0.09 8.17
C TYR A 420 6.48 -0.33 9.24
N THR A 421 7.78 -0.17 8.99
CA THR A 421 8.84 -0.37 9.99
C THR A 421 8.95 0.72 11.05
N GLY A 422 8.21 1.81 10.90
CA GLY A 422 8.28 2.99 11.74
C GLY A 422 9.24 4.06 11.22
N ALA A 423 10.03 3.76 10.18
CA ALA A 423 10.92 4.75 9.56
C ALA A 423 10.12 5.90 8.91
N MET A 424 10.70 7.10 8.89
CA MET A 424 10.15 8.20 8.09
C MET A 424 10.27 7.88 6.60
N ILE A 425 9.20 8.17 5.85
CA ILE A 425 9.24 8.21 4.38
C ILE A 425 9.80 9.54 3.91
N THR A 426 9.37 10.63 4.54
CA THR A 426 9.78 12.00 4.27
C THR A 426 9.65 12.81 5.56
N PRO A 427 10.49 13.85 5.78
CA PRO A 427 10.31 14.78 6.88
C PRO A 427 9.26 15.88 6.61
N PHE A 428 8.52 15.81 5.50
CA PHE A 428 7.60 16.86 5.07
C PHE A 428 6.15 16.37 4.97
N VAL A 429 5.22 17.18 5.45
CA VAL A 429 3.77 16.99 5.26
C VAL A 429 3.19 17.98 4.24
N GLU A 430 3.91 19.06 3.95
CA GLU A 430 3.52 20.09 3.00
C GLU A 430 4.74 20.61 2.22
N ARG A 431 4.50 21.07 0.99
CA ARG A 431 5.50 21.59 0.07
C ARG A 431 4.86 22.51 -0.96
N GLU A 432 5.60 23.53 -1.39
CA GLU A 432 5.19 24.36 -2.52
C GLU A 432 5.02 23.51 -3.79
N GLY A 433 3.96 23.78 -4.55
CA GLY A 433 3.64 23.07 -5.78
C GLY A 433 3.03 21.67 -5.58
N MET A 434 2.70 21.29 -4.35
CA MET A 434 2.04 20.02 -4.02
C MET A 434 0.71 20.29 -3.33
N GLU A 435 -0.36 19.70 -3.86
CA GLU A 435 -1.71 19.81 -3.33
C GLU A 435 -1.81 19.08 -1.98
N GLN A 436 -2.70 19.56 -1.12
CA GLN A 436 -2.97 18.95 0.18
C GLN A 436 -4.30 18.19 0.12
N PRO A 437 -4.41 17.08 0.85
CA PRO A 437 -5.67 16.36 0.94
C PRO A 437 -6.72 17.15 1.69
N LEU A 438 -8.00 16.98 1.30
CA LEU A 438 -9.13 17.56 2.03
C LEU A 438 -9.30 16.94 3.42
N LEU A 439 -8.97 15.65 3.53
CA LEU A 439 -9.02 14.86 4.75
C LEU A 439 -7.91 13.82 4.68
N HIS A 440 -7.28 13.51 5.81
CA HIS A 440 -6.43 12.34 5.94
C HIS A 440 -6.77 11.53 7.19
N TRP A 441 -6.53 10.22 7.14
CA TRP A 441 -6.63 9.32 8.28
C TRP A 441 -5.26 8.80 8.71
N THR A 442 -4.89 9.10 9.95
CA THR A 442 -3.73 8.55 10.64
C THR A 442 -4.16 8.17 12.07
N PRO A 443 -4.38 6.88 12.38
CA PRO A 443 -4.04 5.69 11.59
C PRO A 443 -4.89 5.48 10.33
N SER A 444 -4.38 4.64 9.42
CA SER A 444 -5.03 4.29 8.15
C SER A 444 -6.23 3.38 8.38
N ILE A 445 -7.35 3.71 7.73
CA ILE A 445 -8.59 2.90 7.69
C ILE A 445 -8.56 1.91 6.51
N ALA A 446 -7.60 2.10 5.59
CA ALA A 446 -7.49 1.47 4.28
C ALA A 446 -8.79 1.64 3.46
N PRO A 447 -9.11 2.88 3.03
CA PRO A 447 -10.35 3.18 2.33
C PRO A 447 -10.45 2.41 1.01
N SER A 448 -11.67 2.16 0.55
CA SER A 448 -11.98 1.28 -0.59
C SER A 448 -13.01 1.95 -1.49
N GLY A 449 -13.77 1.27 -2.33
CA GLY A 449 -14.77 1.95 -3.15
C GLY A 449 -15.65 2.93 -2.36
N MET A 450 -16.05 4.00 -3.03
CA MET A 450 -16.81 5.07 -2.45
C MET A 450 -17.86 5.56 -3.44
N THR A 451 -18.91 6.18 -2.92
CA THR A 451 -19.92 6.87 -3.73
C THR A 451 -20.21 8.25 -3.15
N ARG A 452 -20.50 9.21 -4.03
CA ARG A 452 -21.10 10.49 -3.64
C ARG A 452 -22.60 10.28 -3.59
N TYR A 453 -23.18 10.33 -2.40
CA TYR A 453 -24.59 9.98 -2.25
C TYR A 453 -25.50 11.05 -2.86
N ARG A 454 -26.29 10.63 -3.86
CA ARG A 454 -27.27 11.45 -4.59
C ARG A 454 -28.65 10.76 -4.68
N GLY A 455 -28.86 9.66 -3.96
CA GLY A 455 -30.11 8.89 -3.97
C GLY A 455 -31.20 9.49 -3.08
N GLU A 456 -32.47 9.19 -3.31
CA GLU A 456 -33.57 9.85 -2.57
C GLU A 456 -33.88 9.22 -1.20
N LEU A 457 -33.41 7.98 -0.95
CA LEU A 457 -33.80 7.20 0.24
C LEU A 457 -33.21 7.73 1.55
N PHE A 458 -32.04 8.39 1.51
CA PHE A 458 -31.38 8.97 2.67
C PHE A 458 -31.19 10.49 2.51
N PRO A 459 -32.24 11.32 2.72
CA PRO A 459 -32.14 12.77 2.55
C PRO A 459 -31.01 13.42 3.36
N GLY A 460 -30.69 12.86 4.55
CA GLY A 460 -29.63 13.36 5.41
C GLY A 460 -28.20 13.04 4.95
N TRP A 461 -28.03 12.26 3.88
CA TRP A 461 -26.74 11.88 3.30
C TRP A 461 -26.44 12.61 1.99
N GLN A 462 -27.34 13.47 1.52
CA GLN A 462 -27.21 14.18 0.24
C GLN A 462 -25.89 14.95 0.14
N GLY A 463 -25.08 14.59 -0.87
CA GLY A 463 -23.77 15.21 -1.06
C GLY A 463 -22.74 14.85 0.03
N ASP A 464 -22.95 13.79 0.80
CA ASP A 464 -21.87 13.18 1.57
C ASP A 464 -21.18 12.09 0.71
N LEU A 465 -19.92 11.81 0.99
CA LEU A 465 -19.24 10.62 0.50
C LEU A 465 -19.52 9.46 1.46
N LEU A 466 -19.79 8.28 0.91
CA LEU A 466 -19.80 7.03 1.66
C LEU A 466 -18.59 6.22 1.23
N VAL A 467 -17.69 5.92 2.16
CA VAL A 467 -16.37 5.34 1.91
C VAL A 467 -16.25 4.03 2.67
N GLY A 468 -16.11 2.91 1.96
CA GLY A 468 -15.89 1.62 2.61
C GLY A 468 -14.47 1.51 3.16
N ALA A 469 -14.27 0.84 4.30
CA ALA A 469 -12.95 0.65 4.89
C ALA A 469 -12.57 -0.84 4.98
N LEU A 470 -11.36 -1.16 4.52
CA LEU A 470 -10.84 -2.53 4.49
C LEU A 470 -10.23 -2.93 5.83
N ALA A 471 -9.36 -2.10 6.40
CA ALA A 471 -8.65 -2.45 7.63
C ALA A 471 -9.54 -2.27 8.86
N GLU A 472 -10.31 -1.17 8.88
CA GLU A 472 -11.24 -0.84 9.97
C GLU A 472 -12.56 -1.62 9.92
N LYS A 473 -12.91 -2.20 8.75
CA LYS A 473 -14.12 -3.04 8.58
C LYS A 473 -15.43 -2.28 8.86
N SER A 474 -15.55 -1.12 8.23
CA SER A 474 -16.62 -0.14 8.48
C SER A 474 -17.01 0.59 7.18
N LEU A 475 -18.08 1.37 7.26
CA LEU A 475 -18.50 2.35 6.25
C LEU A 475 -18.44 3.75 6.88
N HIS A 476 -17.69 4.67 6.27
CA HIS A 476 -17.55 6.04 6.75
C HIS A 476 -18.43 6.98 5.93
N ARG A 477 -19.11 7.92 6.59
CA ARG A 477 -19.79 9.04 5.95
C ARG A 477 -18.96 10.30 6.12
N VAL A 478 -18.40 10.78 5.03
CA VAL A 478 -17.58 11.99 4.99
C VAL A 478 -18.38 13.12 4.37
N ARG A 479 -18.61 14.17 5.15
CA ARG A 479 -19.25 15.39 4.67
C ARG A 479 -18.24 16.24 3.91
N LEU A 480 -18.60 16.69 2.71
CA LEU A 480 -17.85 17.72 1.98
C LEU A 480 -18.59 19.04 2.01
N SER A 481 -17.85 20.13 2.27
CA SER A 481 -18.35 21.49 2.16
C SER A 481 -17.30 22.36 1.48
N GLY A 482 -17.46 22.58 0.17
CA GLY A 482 -16.45 23.23 -0.65
C GLY A 482 -15.13 22.44 -0.64
N ARG A 483 -14.03 23.07 -0.23
CA ARG A 483 -12.70 22.43 -0.08
C ARG A 483 -12.43 21.96 1.36
N GLN A 484 -13.47 21.54 2.08
CA GLN A 484 -13.34 20.95 3.41
C GLN A 484 -14.01 19.59 3.42
N ALA A 485 -13.39 18.63 4.10
CA ALA A 485 -13.92 17.29 4.31
C ALA A 485 -13.86 16.94 5.80
N SER A 486 -14.91 16.33 6.33
CA SER A 486 -14.97 15.86 7.72
C SER A 486 -15.63 14.49 7.77
N ASP A 487 -14.96 13.53 8.39
CA ASP A 487 -15.55 12.23 8.72
C ASP A 487 -16.55 12.41 9.87
N VAL A 488 -17.85 12.26 9.59
CA VAL A 488 -18.92 12.62 10.53
C VAL A 488 -19.59 11.41 11.15
N GLU A 489 -19.41 10.22 10.60
CA GLU A 489 -20.08 9.01 11.08
C GLU A 489 -19.38 7.74 10.58
N THR A 490 -19.25 6.76 11.47
CA THR A 490 -18.74 5.42 11.16
C THR A 490 -19.85 4.40 11.42
N MET A 491 -20.16 3.59 10.42
CA MET A 491 -21.22 2.58 10.42
C MET A 491 -20.65 1.18 10.19
N LEU A 492 -21.45 0.15 10.51
CA LEU A 492 -21.22 -1.25 10.14
C LEU A 492 -20.00 -1.95 10.78
N HIS A 493 -19.32 -1.30 11.72
CA HIS A 493 -18.18 -1.90 12.43
C HIS A 493 -18.57 -3.21 13.14
N GLU A 494 -19.81 -3.30 13.64
CA GLU A 494 -20.36 -4.48 14.32
C GLU A 494 -20.43 -5.72 13.42
N ARG A 495 -20.45 -5.55 12.09
CA ARG A 495 -20.47 -6.68 11.15
C ARG A 495 -19.12 -7.37 11.03
N GLY A 496 -18.02 -6.67 11.35
CA GLY A 496 -16.67 -7.22 11.25
C GLY A 496 -16.22 -7.58 9.82
N GLU A 497 -16.89 -7.03 8.81
CA GLU A 497 -16.66 -7.29 7.39
C GLU A 497 -15.78 -6.20 6.76
N ARG A 498 -14.81 -6.60 5.93
CA ARG A 498 -13.99 -5.66 5.17
C ARG A 498 -14.83 -5.12 4.02
N ILE A 499 -15.09 -3.82 3.95
CA ILE A 499 -15.86 -3.23 2.85
C ILE A 499 -14.91 -2.91 1.70
N ARG A 500 -15.25 -3.36 0.48
CA ARG A 500 -14.45 -3.22 -0.75
C ARG A 500 -15.01 -2.18 -1.71
N ASP A 501 -16.32 -2.17 -1.90
CA ASP A 501 -16.95 -1.27 -2.84
C ASP A 501 -18.22 -0.70 -2.23
N VAL A 502 -18.54 0.54 -2.63
CA VAL A 502 -19.73 1.25 -2.18
C VAL A 502 -20.31 1.95 -3.40
N ALA A 503 -21.56 1.65 -3.72
CA ALA A 503 -22.27 2.23 -4.85
C ALA A 503 -23.67 2.70 -4.44
N THR A 504 -24.14 3.80 -5.01
CA THR A 504 -25.55 4.19 -4.92
C THR A 504 -26.30 3.50 -6.06
N GLY A 505 -27.31 2.70 -5.74
CA GLY A 505 -28.17 2.04 -6.72
C GLY A 505 -29.13 3.02 -7.42
N PRO A 506 -29.73 2.62 -8.56
CA PRO A 506 -30.64 3.48 -9.33
C PRO A 506 -31.89 3.90 -8.55
N GLU A 507 -32.29 3.14 -7.53
CA GLU A 507 -33.40 3.45 -6.63
C GLU A 507 -33.00 4.29 -5.42
N GLY A 508 -31.71 4.63 -5.28
CA GLY A 508 -31.18 5.45 -4.19
C GLY A 508 -30.76 4.68 -2.93
N ALA A 509 -30.82 3.35 -2.93
CA ALA A 509 -30.23 2.52 -1.87
C ALA A 509 -28.70 2.49 -1.99
N VAL A 510 -28.02 2.15 -0.89
CA VAL A 510 -26.55 2.01 -0.89
C VAL A 510 -26.18 0.54 -0.92
N TYR A 511 -25.29 0.16 -1.83
CA TYR A 511 -24.84 -1.20 -2.04
C TYR A 511 -23.38 -1.35 -1.65
N LEU A 512 -23.05 -2.46 -0.98
CA LEU A 512 -21.70 -2.74 -0.51
C LEU A 512 -21.22 -4.09 -1.00
N LEU A 513 -19.95 -4.18 -1.38
CA LEU A 513 -19.23 -5.45 -1.57
C LEU A 513 -18.30 -5.71 -0.39
N THR A 514 -18.24 -6.95 0.11
CA THR A 514 -17.29 -7.35 1.16
C THR A 514 -16.04 -8.05 0.58
N ASP A 515 -14.85 -7.73 1.09
CA ASP A 515 -13.56 -8.31 0.68
C ASP A 515 -13.24 -9.59 1.47
N SER A 516 -13.83 -10.71 1.08
CA SER A 516 -13.53 -12.02 1.66
C SER A 516 -13.64 -13.14 0.62
N ALA A 517 -13.18 -14.34 0.97
CA ALA A 517 -13.30 -15.52 0.11
C ALA A 517 -14.76 -15.97 -0.11
N ASP A 518 -15.65 -15.63 0.83
CA ASP A 518 -17.11 -15.79 0.74
C ASP A 518 -17.76 -14.41 0.88
N GLY A 519 -17.41 -13.53 -0.05
CA GLY A 519 -17.86 -12.16 -0.13
C GLY A 519 -19.35 -12.04 -0.46
N GLN A 520 -19.91 -10.90 -0.09
CA GLN A 520 -21.34 -10.63 -0.14
C GLN A 520 -21.61 -9.34 -0.91
N LEU A 521 -22.80 -9.27 -1.52
CA LEU A 521 -23.45 -8.03 -1.93
C LEU A 521 -24.49 -7.67 -0.88
N LEU A 522 -24.28 -6.54 -0.21
CA LEU A 522 -25.19 -5.99 0.80
C LEU A 522 -25.96 -4.80 0.23
N ARG A 523 -27.14 -4.54 0.76
CA ARG A 523 -27.96 -3.36 0.47
C ARG A 523 -28.39 -2.68 1.76
N ILE A 524 -28.22 -1.37 1.82
CA ILE A 524 -28.65 -0.49 2.91
C ILE A 524 -29.86 0.31 2.43
N VAL A 525 -30.96 0.21 3.18
CA VAL A 525 -32.20 0.97 3.01
C VAL A 525 -32.63 1.57 4.36
N PRO A 526 -33.53 2.57 4.40
CA PRO A 526 -34.01 3.17 5.64
C PRO A 526 -34.66 2.19 6.63
#